data_AF-G0MU48-F1
#
_entry.id   AF-G0MU48-F1
#
_cell.length_a   1.000
_cell.length_b   1.000
_cell.length_c   1.000
_cell.angle_alpha   90.00
_cell.angle_beta   90.00
_cell.angle_gamma   90.00
#
_symmetry.space_group_name_H-M   'P 1'
#
loop_
_entity.id
_entity.type
_entity.pdbx_description
1 polymer ?
#
loop_
_entity_poly.entity_id
_entity_poly.type
_entity_poly.pdbx_seq_one_letter_code
_entity_poly.pdbx_strand_id
1 'polypeptide(L)'
;MASDAAEPPPKLQKSTPLTIEEFLTLMASPQYKDALQAAIDNSLKNHFNPVIEKLEKEVEMLNDKLKKVEGELAEYDKKISELNNYIKQGQLSQPGSPTTAEEMERKRSIVIINIPEVGNSSREKWSWDNQCLSKVLHFLDIASPPVSFYRLGRPDGNRPRLMKVVFPRSLDQKICYKNQRARLFLPPDYKNTDYVLLKSMLMNANWSNILGVNGDPNQMYDDFLAYIKMTYEACVPWQEICSDSGFLPDYLIAFRNLVNHNFLIADKSRSESDFKNYIILARRFRKKLSKFRRKAELNKLIAKGASKFSHFAKILLKQRRSELPDFLNKEGILLTDKTDKHDWKKVRWIWISCHYAYVFLTAIPCYWFFPDQKLAVRRIFETLPCLPRYIYEAPVFVLAENFLYHLVVMDTFITICTLEVIAMVSYMSCTIVQQLKVKKLSQKTYEMQKNFLSALLLQVSIPLMTIILPIIPWLYLIVESVYKQWIVNIGILFLTSHGCLATIVMMIAHRPYREAILTMVRKKPIVKVDNSRKIISAARNQLSDIHS
;
A
#
# COMPACT_ATOMS: atom_id res chain seq x y z
N MET A 1 64.97 58.52 21.55
CA MET A 1 66.20 58.03 22.21
C MET A 1 65.79 56.81 23.02
N ALA A 2 66.16 55.56 22.75
CA ALA A 2 67.08 54.98 21.78
C ALA A 2 66.34 53.85 21.03
N SER A 3 66.71 53.66 19.77
CA SER A 3 66.24 52.59 18.90
C SER A 3 67.00 51.30 19.20
N ASP A 4 66.34 50.32 19.81
CA ASP A 4 66.80 48.93 19.71
C ASP A 4 66.16 48.32 18.46
N ALA A 5 66.98 48.25 17.42
CA ALA A 5 66.68 47.56 16.18
C ALA A 5 66.62 46.05 16.48
N ALA A 6 65.41 45.50 16.52
CA ALA A 6 65.23 44.05 16.42
C ALA A 6 65.62 43.63 14.99
N GLU A 7 66.70 42.86 14.87
CA GLU A 7 67.13 42.24 13.62
C GLU A 7 65.96 41.46 12.99
N PRO A 8 65.76 41.53 11.66
CA PRO A 8 64.77 40.70 11.00
C PRO A 8 65.16 39.22 11.16
N PRO A 9 64.18 38.31 11.32
CA PRO A 9 64.45 36.89 11.47
C PRO A 9 65.28 36.39 10.28
N PRO A 10 66.24 35.45 10.51
CA PRO A 10 67.07 34.94 9.45
C PRO A 10 66.19 34.39 8.34
N LYS A 11 66.39 34.90 7.11
CA LYS A 11 65.69 34.41 5.92
C LYS A 11 65.84 32.90 5.88
N LEU A 12 64.71 32.17 5.91
CA LEU A 12 64.70 30.72 5.74
C LEU A 12 65.47 30.41 4.45
N GLN A 13 66.67 29.86 4.61
CA GLN A 13 67.43 29.30 3.50
C GLN A 13 66.54 28.20 2.93
N LYS A 14 66.11 28.34 1.66
CA LYS A 14 65.34 27.29 0.98
C LYS A 14 66.12 26.00 1.12
N SER A 15 65.67 25.09 1.98
CA SER A 15 66.24 23.77 2.09
C SER A 15 66.08 23.11 0.73
N THR A 16 67.18 22.61 0.19
CA THR A 16 67.18 21.76 -1.00
C THR A 16 66.13 20.67 -0.81
N PRO A 17 65.28 20.41 -1.83
CA PRO A 17 64.27 19.35 -1.71
C PRO A 17 65.00 18.04 -1.42
N LEU A 18 64.68 17.43 -0.28
CA LEU A 18 65.20 16.14 0.12
C LEU A 18 64.92 15.16 -1.01
N THR A 19 65.94 14.46 -1.49
CA THR A 19 65.73 13.42 -2.49
C THR A 19 64.88 12.29 -1.89
N ILE A 20 64.13 11.57 -2.72
CA ILE A 20 63.23 10.49 -2.26
C ILE A 20 64.01 9.45 -1.42
N GLU A 21 65.28 9.18 -1.77
CA GLU A 21 66.16 8.29 -1.01
C GLU A 21 66.53 8.82 0.39
N GLU A 22 66.84 10.10 0.52
CA GLU A 22 67.12 10.74 1.82
C GLU A 22 65.88 10.78 2.71
N PHE A 23 64.70 10.98 2.11
CA PHE A 23 63.43 10.92 2.83
C PHE A 23 63.11 9.50 3.30
N LEU A 24 63.31 8.50 2.44
CA LEU A 24 63.10 7.10 2.79
C LEU A 24 64.08 6.60 3.85
N THR A 25 65.34 7.06 3.85
CA THR A 25 66.30 6.75 4.91
C THR A 25 65.95 7.41 6.24
N LEU A 26 65.43 8.65 6.22
CA LEU A 26 64.95 9.32 7.43
C LEU A 26 63.71 8.63 8.02
N MET A 27 62.75 8.23 7.18
CA MET A 27 61.55 7.46 7.56
C MET A 27 61.90 6.06 8.09
N ALA A 28 63.00 5.48 7.61
CA ALA A 28 63.51 4.18 8.07
C ALA A 28 64.30 4.28 9.38
N SER A 29 64.69 5.49 9.81
CA SER A 29 65.48 5.70 11.01
C SER A 29 64.74 5.26 12.29
N PRO A 30 65.43 4.66 13.27
CA PRO A 30 64.81 4.22 14.51
C PRO A 30 64.13 5.39 15.26
N GLN A 31 64.79 6.55 15.29
CA GLN A 31 64.30 7.75 15.98
C GLN A 31 62.98 8.26 15.40
N TYR A 32 62.81 8.21 14.07
CA TYR A 32 61.55 8.61 13.43
C TYR A 32 60.44 7.59 13.71
N LYS A 33 60.74 6.30 13.64
CA LYS A 33 59.76 5.24 13.97
C LYS A 33 59.29 5.33 15.41
N ASP A 34 60.19 5.57 16.35
CA ASP A 34 59.86 5.69 17.78
C ASP A 34 59.04 6.96 18.05
N ALA A 35 59.39 8.09 17.42
CA ALA A 35 58.63 9.34 17.52
C ALA A 35 57.23 9.21 16.89
N LEU A 36 57.12 8.53 15.74
CA LEU A 36 55.85 8.26 15.08
C LEU A 36 54.98 7.32 15.92
N GLN A 37 55.56 6.25 16.48
CA GLN A 37 54.87 5.32 17.36
C GLN A 37 54.35 6.04 18.62
N ALA A 38 55.18 6.88 19.26
CA ALA A 38 54.76 7.67 20.42
C ALA A 38 53.65 8.68 20.08
N ALA A 39 53.67 9.29 18.89
CA ALA A 39 52.61 10.19 18.44
C ALA A 39 51.29 9.44 18.15
N ILE A 40 51.39 8.25 17.54
CA ILE A 40 50.25 7.36 17.28
C ILE A 40 49.64 6.88 18.61
N ASP A 41 50.47 6.44 19.56
CA ASP A 41 50.02 5.95 20.87
C ASP A 41 49.34 7.06 21.69
N ASN A 42 49.88 8.28 21.67
CA ASN A 42 49.24 9.43 22.31
C ASN A 42 47.92 9.81 21.64
N SER A 43 47.81 9.72 20.31
CA SER A 43 46.57 10.00 19.59
C SER A 43 45.50 8.94 19.87
N LEU A 44 45.89 7.66 19.89
CA LEU A 44 45.05 6.54 20.29
C LEU A 44 44.52 6.72 21.72
N LYS A 45 45.41 7.06 22.66
CA LYS A 45 45.04 7.19 24.07
C LYS A 45 44.13 8.39 24.34
N ASN A 46 44.38 9.53 23.70
CA ASN A 46 43.63 10.77 23.97
C ASN A 46 42.31 10.86 23.20
N HIS A 47 42.21 10.24 22.03
CA HIS A 47 41.04 10.38 21.17
C HIS A 47 40.14 9.15 21.16
N PHE A 48 40.70 7.95 21.14
CA PHE A 48 39.91 6.72 20.97
C PHE A 48 39.45 6.12 22.29
N ASN A 49 40.26 6.11 23.34
CA ASN A 49 39.85 5.59 24.64
C ASN A 49 38.58 6.24 25.23
N PRO A 50 38.39 7.58 25.22
CA PRO A 50 37.15 8.17 25.72
C PRO A 50 35.93 7.85 24.85
N VAL A 51 36.13 7.60 23.54
CA VAL A 51 35.07 7.18 22.63
C VAL A 51 34.67 5.73 22.91
N ILE A 52 35.65 4.85 23.15
CA ILE A 52 35.40 3.45 23.53
C ILE A 52 34.64 3.39 24.86
N GLU A 53 35.08 4.12 25.88
CA GLU A 53 34.40 4.14 27.19
C GLU A 53 32.96 4.67 27.09
N LYS A 54 32.72 5.65 26.21
CA LYS A 54 31.37 6.15 25.93
C LYS A 54 30.49 5.10 25.24
N LEU A 55 31.04 4.38 24.26
CA LEU A 55 30.32 3.31 23.56
C LEU A 55 30.00 2.13 24.49
N GLU A 56 30.93 1.76 25.37
CA GLU A 56 30.70 0.72 26.38
C GLU A 56 29.53 1.08 27.30
N LYS A 57 29.45 2.33 27.78
CA LYS A 57 28.32 2.83 28.59
C LYS A 57 26.99 2.83 27.82
N GLU A 58 26.99 3.16 26.53
CA GLU A 58 25.78 3.11 25.71
C GLU A 58 25.29 1.67 25.48
N VAL A 59 26.21 0.73 25.26
CA VAL A 59 25.90 -0.70 25.12
C VAL A 59 25.32 -1.25 26.43
N GLU A 60 25.91 -0.92 27.57
CA GLU A 60 25.42 -1.36 28.88
C GLU A 60 24.00 -0.83 29.16
N MET A 61 23.75 0.46 28.89
CA MET A 61 22.42 1.06 29.02
C MET A 61 21.37 0.45 28.09
N LEU A 62 21.76 0.06 26.87
CA LEU A 62 20.88 -0.63 25.94
C LEU A 62 20.55 -2.05 26.42
N ASN A 63 21.52 -2.75 27.01
CA ASN A 63 21.34 -4.09 27.53
C ASN A 63 20.38 -4.11 28.74
N ASP A 64 20.48 -3.11 29.62
CA ASP A 64 19.54 -2.92 30.73
C ASP A 64 18.10 -2.65 30.25
N LYS A 65 17.96 -1.84 29.19
CA LYS A 65 16.64 -1.60 28.57
C LYS A 65 16.06 -2.86 27.95
N LEU A 66 16.90 -3.68 27.30
CA LEU A 66 16.47 -4.95 26.72
C LEU A 66 15.95 -5.89 27.81
N LYS A 67 16.70 -6.04 28.90
CA LYS A 67 16.32 -6.87 30.05
C LYS A 67 15.00 -6.42 30.69
N LYS A 68 14.74 -5.11 30.74
CA LYS A 68 13.47 -4.57 31.23
C LYS A 68 12.29 -4.93 30.30
N VAL A 69 12.46 -4.78 28.99
CA VAL A 69 11.43 -5.11 27.99
C VAL A 69 11.13 -6.61 27.98
N GLU A 70 12.16 -7.46 28.11
CA GLU A 70 11.99 -8.91 28.23
C GLU A 70 11.18 -9.30 29.48
N GLY A 71 11.40 -8.60 30.60
CA GLY A 71 10.59 -8.76 31.81
C GLY A 71 9.12 -8.38 31.62
N GLU A 72 8.84 -7.25 30.95
CA GLU A 72 7.47 -6.83 30.62
C GLU A 72 6.78 -7.83 29.68
N LEU A 73 7.50 -8.37 28.70
CA LEU A 73 6.96 -9.36 27.75
C LEU A 73 6.60 -10.67 28.45
N ALA A 74 7.43 -11.15 29.38
CA ALA A 74 7.15 -12.35 30.18
C ALA A 74 5.90 -12.18 31.07
N GLU A 75 5.67 -10.97 31.59
CA GLU A 75 4.45 -10.65 32.35
C GLU A 75 3.19 -10.70 31.47
N TYR A 76 3.27 -10.15 30.25
CA TYR A 76 2.16 -10.20 29.29
C TYR A 76 1.85 -11.64 28.84
N ASP A 77 2.87 -12.48 28.60
CA ASP A 77 2.67 -13.88 28.24
C ASP A 77 2.01 -14.68 29.36
N LYS A 78 2.36 -14.39 30.63
CA LYS A 78 1.68 -14.97 31.79
C LYS A 78 0.20 -14.58 31.85
N LYS A 79 -0.13 -13.30 31.63
CA LYS A 79 -1.53 -12.82 31.57
C LYS A 79 -2.31 -13.47 30.42
N ILE A 80 -1.69 -13.67 29.26
CA ILE A 80 -2.31 -14.35 28.12
C ILE A 80 -2.56 -15.83 28.43
N SER A 81 -1.62 -16.50 29.10
CA SER A 81 -1.77 -17.90 29.55
C SER A 81 -2.91 -18.06 30.55
N GLU A 82 -2.99 -17.15 31.53
CA GLU A 82 -4.11 -17.09 32.49
C GLU A 82 -5.45 -16.89 31.77
N LEU A 83 -5.54 -15.94 30.83
CA LEU A 83 -6.74 -15.71 30.03
C LEU A 83 -7.16 -16.95 29.22
N ASN A 84 -6.19 -17.65 28.63
CA ASN A 84 -6.45 -18.87 27.87
C ASN A 84 -6.92 -20.03 28.76
N ASN A 85 -6.45 -20.10 30.00
CA ASN A 85 -6.92 -21.08 30.97
C ASN A 85 -8.35 -20.78 31.43
N TYR A 86 -8.72 -19.50 31.63
CA TYR A 86 -10.11 -19.09 31.85
C TYR A 86 -11.02 -19.45 30.68
N ILE A 87 -10.55 -19.30 29.44
CA ILE A 87 -11.28 -19.71 28.22
C ILE A 87 -11.46 -21.25 28.16
N LYS A 88 -10.47 -22.01 28.64
CA LYS A 88 -10.52 -23.49 28.66
C LYS A 88 -11.44 -24.06 29.76
N GLN A 89 -11.63 -23.37 30.88
CA GLN A 89 -12.38 -23.92 32.03
C GLN A 89 -13.91 -23.76 31.95
N GLY A 90 -14.45 -23.12 30.90
CA GLY A 90 -15.81 -23.35 30.44
C GLY A 90 -16.92 -22.59 31.16
N GLN A 91 -17.54 -21.65 30.43
CA GLN A 91 -18.99 -21.46 30.37
C GLN A 91 -19.34 -20.51 29.20
N LEU A 92 -19.76 -21.10 28.06
CA LEU A 92 -20.95 -20.81 27.25
C LEU A 92 -20.70 -21.11 25.75
N SER A 93 -21.30 -22.23 25.31
CA SER A 93 -21.83 -22.59 23.98
C SER A 93 -21.29 -21.90 22.70
N GLN A 94 -20.81 -22.70 21.75
CA GLN A 94 -20.73 -22.26 20.35
C GLN A 94 -22.13 -22.00 19.77
N PRO A 95 -22.32 -20.88 19.06
CA PRO A 95 -22.73 -20.97 17.67
C PRO A 95 -21.89 -20.05 16.76
N GLY A 96 -21.93 -20.31 15.44
CA GLY A 96 -21.14 -19.69 14.37
C GLY A 96 -20.60 -18.28 14.62
N SER A 97 -19.32 -18.07 14.30
CA SER A 97 -18.55 -16.83 14.45
C SER A 97 -19.43 -15.61 14.77
N PRO A 98 -19.40 -15.07 16.00
CA PRO A 98 -20.04 -13.79 16.24
C PRO A 98 -19.36 -12.82 15.29
N THR A 99 -20.09 -12.31 14.30
CA THR A 99 -19.68 -11.07 13.65
C THR A 99 -19.41 -10.12 14.79
N THR A 100 -18.17 -9.68 14.95
CA THR A 100 -17.75 -8.80 16.05
C THR A 100 -18.81 -7.72 16.21
N ALA A 101 -19.17 -7.30 17.43
CA ALA A 101 -20.16 -6.25 17.63
C ALA A 101 -19.87 -5.02 16.74
N GLU A 102 -18.58 -4.74 16.52
CA GLU A 102 -18.05 -3.77 15.56
C GLU A 102 -18.46 -4.04 14.10
N GLU A 103 -18.44 -5.28 13.64
CA GLU A 103 -18.85 -5.66 12.27
C GLU A 103 -20.38 -5.56 12.10
N MET A 104 -21.15 -5.92 13.12
CA MET A 104 -22.60 -5.71 13.14
C MET A 104 -22.94 -4.21 13.11
N GLU A 105 -22.25 -3.41 13.92
CA GLU A 105 -22.40 -1.96 13.94
C GLU A 105 -21.98 -1.35 12.60
N ARG A 106 -20.87 -1.79 12.00
CA ARG A 106 -20.41 -1.33 10.69
C ARG A 106 -21.43 -1.62 9.59
N LYS A 107 -22.12 -2.77 9.63
CA LYS A 107 -23.15 -3.15 8.65
C LYS A 107 -24.47 -2.37 8.79
N ARG A 108 -24.67 -1.62 9.88
CA ARG A 108 -25.86 -0.77 10.10
C ARG A 108 -25.51 0.72 10.21
N SER A 109 -24.24 1.10 10.03
CA SER A 109 -23.79 2.49 10.15
C SER A 109 -23.59 3.15 8.79
N ILE A 110 -23.90 4.44 8.69
CA ILE A 110 -23.49 5.32 7.58
C ILE A 110 -22.58 6.43 8.12
N VAL A 111 -21.84 7.06 7.21
CA VAL A 111 -21.07 8.26 7.51
C VAL A 111 -21.53 9.36 6.56
N ILE A 112 -21.99 10.47 7.12
CA ILE A 112 -22.43 11.65 6.39
C ILE A 112 -21.33 12.69 6.45
N ILE A 113 -21.02 13.27 5.29
CA ILE A 113 -20.03 14.33 5.15
C ILE A 113 -20.74 15.67 5.02
N ASN A 114 -20.06 16.75 5.44
CA ASN A 114 -20.48 18.12 5.18
C ASN A 114 -21.80 18.56 5.85
N ILE A 115 -22.10 18.04 7.04
CA ILE A 115 -23.18 18.59 7.90
C ILE A 115 -22.60 19.78 8.67
N PRO A 116 -23.16 21.01 8.56
CA PRO A 116 -22.67 22.18 9.31
C PRO A 116 -22.58 21.92 10.82
N GLU A 117 -21.56 22.46 11.48
CA GLU A 117 -21.41 22.42 12.94
C GLU A 117 -21.75 23.80 13.52
N VAL A 118 -22.77 23.85 14.37
CA VAL A 118 -23.22 25.09 15.05
C VAL A 118 -23.50 24.75 16.52
N GLY A 119 -23.26 25.73 17.40
CA GLY A 119 -23.61 25.66 18.82
C GLY A 119 -22.40 25.88 19.73
N ASN A 120 -22.63 26.56 20.85
CA ASN A 120 -21.59 26.84 21.84
C ASN A 120 -21.57 25.74 22.91
N SER A 121 -22.74 25.24 23.30
CA SER A 121 -22.90 24.16 24.27
C SER A 121 -23.02 22.78 23.62
N SER A 122 -22.67 21.71 24.35
CA SER A 122 -22.84 20.32 23.87
C SER A 122 -24.31 19.98 23.56
N ARG A 123 -25.25 20.60 24.28
CA ARG A 123 -26.69 20.39 24.10
C ARG A 123 -27.21 21.05 22.83
N GLU A 124 -26.79 22.28 22.55
CA GLU A 124 -27.09 22.97 21.29
C GLU A 124 -26.53 22.22 20.09
N LYS A 125 -25.26 21.78 20.16
CA LYS A 125 -24.61 21.00 19.09
C LYS A 125 -25.40 19.73 18.78
N TRP A 126 -25.82 19.00 19.81
CA TRP A 126 -26.64 17.79 19.63
C TRP A 126 -28.00 18.10 19.02
N SER A 127 -28.67 19.17 19.47
CA SER A 127 -29.97 19.60 18.94
C SER A 127 -29.87 19.98 17.45
N TRP A 128 -28.84 20.77 17.10
CA TRP A 128 -28.55 21.16 15.72
C TRP A 128 -28.26 19.95 14.83
N ASP A 129 -27.41 19.03 15.29
CA ASP A 129 -27.08 17.79 14.57
C ASP A 129 -28.33 16.92 14.35
N ASN A 130 -29.20 16.82 15.35
CA ASN A 130 -30.46 16.06 15.25
C ASN A 130 -31.40 16.68 14.20
N GLN A 131 -31.53 18.00 14.17
CA GLN A 131 -32.36 18.70 13.18
C GLN A 131 -31.81 18.50 11.76
N CYS A 132 -30.50 18.64 11.57
CA CYS A 132 -29.86 18.41 10.28
C CYS A 132 -30.05 16.95 9.82
N LEU A 133 -29.82 16.00 10.72
CA LEU A 133 -29.97 14.58 10.43
C LEU A 133 -31.41 14.22 10.08
N SER A 134 -32.38 14.75 10.82
CA SER A 134 -33.82 14.54 10.55
C SER A 134 -34.21 14.99 9.14
N LYS A 135 -33.76 16.19 8.72
CA LYS A 135 -33.98 16.69 7.35
C LYS A 135 -33.38 15.76 6.30
N VAL A 136 -32.16 15.27 6.52
CA VAL A 136 -31.48 14.33 5.60
C VAL A 136 -32.23 12.99 5.51
N LEU A 137 -32.65 12.42 6.64
CA LEU A 137 -33.35 11.13 6.66
C LEU A 137 -34.75 11.23 6.05
N HIS A 138 -35.47 12.33 6.32
CA HIS A 138 -36.74 12.64 5.68
C HIS A 138 -36.57 12.76 4.15
N PHE A 139 -35.54 13.49 3.71
CA PHE A 139 -35.21 13.62 2.30
C PHE A 139 -34.84 12.28 1.64
N LEU A 140 -34.24 11.35 2.38
CA LEU A 140 -33.92 10.01 1.88
C LEU A 140 -35.07 9.01 2.02
N ASP A 141 -36.24 9.45 2.50
CA ASP A 141 -37.41 8.60 2.76
C ASP A 141 -37.06 7.40 3.66
N ILE A 142 -36.35 7.68 4.74
CA ILE A 142 -35.97 6.68 5.75
C ILE A 142 -36.89 6.85 6.95
N ALA A 143 -37.86 5.94 7.08
CA ALA A 143 -38.82 5.96 8.17
C ALA A 143 -38.20 5.63 9.54
N SER A 144 -37.12 4.85 9.57
CA SER A 144 -36.51 4.40 10.83
C SER A 144 -35.61 5.48 11.45
N PRO A 145 -35.84 5.89 12.71
CA PRO A 145 -34.90 6.77 13.41
C PRO A 145 -33.57 6.04 13.69
N PRO A 146 -32.46 6.76 13.73
CA PRO A 146 -31.16 6.19 14.07
C PRO A 146 -31.09 5.85 15.56
N VAL A 147 -30.32 4.80 15.90
CA VAL A 147 -30.02 4.40 17.29
C VAL A 147 -29.08 5.40 17.95
N SER A 148 -28.07 5.86 17.21
CA SER A 148 -27.13 6.86 17.68
C SER A 148 -26.49 7.60 16.52
N PHE A 149 -26.09 8.84 16.78
CA PHE A 149 -25.30 9.64 15.85
C PHE A 149 -24.29 10.50 16.60
N TYR A 150 -23.09 10.64 16.04
CA TYR A 150 -22.01 11.42 16.64
C TYR A 150 -20.97 11.86 15.61
N ARG A 151 -20.26 12.94 15.89
CA ARG A 151 -19.16 13.46 15.06
C ARG A 151 -17.87 12.67 15.29
N LEU A 152 -17.14 12.39 14.22
CA LEU A 152 -15.87 11.67 14.22
C LEU A 152 -14.70 12.65 14.16
N GLY A 153 -13.70 12.45 15.03
CA GLY A 153 -12.45 13.22 15.02
C GLY A 153 -12.49 14.55 15.77
N ARG A 154 -11.37 15.27 15.71
CA ARG A 154 -11.18 16.57 16.37
C ARG A 154 -11.79 17.70 15.53
N PRO A 155 -12.36 18.75 16.14
CA PRO A 155 -12.89 19.91 15.42
C PRO A 155 -11.80 20.53 14.55
N ASP A 156 -12.17 20.89 13.32
CA ASP A 156 -11.30 21.55 12.35
C ASP A 156 -12.01 22.83 11.91
N GLY A 157 -11.42 24.00 12.15
CA GLY A 157 -12.06 25.29 11.86
C GLY A 157 -12.36 25.49 10.37
N ASN A 158 -11.71 24.71 9.50
CA ASN A 158 -11.86 24.83 8.05
C ASN A 158 -12.89 23.86 7.45
N ARG A 159 -13.36 22.85 8.21
CA ARG A 159 -14.32 21.86 7.69
C ARG A 159 -15.16 21.18 8.78
N PRO A 160 -16.45 20.94 8.52
CA PRO A 160 -17.27 20.14 9.42
C PRO A 160 -16.77 18.69 9.49
N ARG A 161 -16.77 18.14 10.69
CA ARG A 161 -16.43 16.74 10.97
C ARG A 161 -17.47 15.78 10.40
N LEU A 162 -16.99 14.59 10.07
CA LEU A 162 -17.82 13.50 9.60
C LEU A 162 -18.83 13.10 10.70
N MET A 163 -20.09 12.87 10.35
CA MET A 163 -21.09 12.37 11.28
C MET A 163 -21.32 10.88 11.03
N LYS A 164 -21.10 10.04 12.03
CA LYS A 164 -21.49 8.63 12.00
C LYS A 164 -22.92 8.50 12.50
N VAL A 165 -23.74 7.74 11.78
CA VAL A 165 -25.13 7.46 12.12
C VAL A 165 -25.31 5.95 12.13
N VAL A 166 -25.84 5.41 13.21
CA VAL A 166 -26.04 3.97 13.43
C VAL A 166 -27.54 3.68 13.38
N PHE A 167 -27.97 2.83 12.45
CA PHE A 167 -29.37 2.44 12.33
C PHE A 167 -29.70 1.20 13.19
N PRO A 168 -30.99 0.97 13.49
CA PRO A 168 -31.43 -0.25 14.16
C PRO A 168 -31.13 -1.49 13.31
N ARG A 169 -31.35 -1.42 11.99
CA ARG A 169 -31.18 -2.55 11.07
C ARG A 169 -30.19 -2.23 9.95
N SER A 170 -29.47 -3.26 9.50
CA SER A 170 -28.62 -3.17 8.31
C SER A 170 -29.42 -2.94 7.01
N LEU A 171 -30.73 -3.17 7.03
CA LEU A 171 -31.63 -2.87 5.92
C LEU A 171 -31.77 -1.37 5.70
N ASP A 172 -31.93 -0.59 6.77
CA ASP A 172 -32.12 0.86 6.72
C ASP A 172 -30.88 1.55 6.11
N GLN A 173 -29.69 1.06 6.45
CA GLN A 173 -28.43 1.45 5.80
C GLN A 173 -28.45 1.19 4.29
N LYS A 174 -28.95 0.02 3.84
CA LYS A 174 -29.03 -0.31 2.41
C LYS A 174 -30.07 0.52 1.67
N ILE A 175 -31.20 0.81 2.31
CA ILE A 175 -32.24 1.71 1.79
C ILE A 175 -31.67 3.11 1.65
N CYS A 176 -30.94 3.61 2.65
CA CYS A 176 -30.22 4.89 2.58
C CYS A 176 -29.35 5.00 1.33
N TYR A 177 -28.51 3.99 1.06
CA TYR A 177 -27.66 3.97 -0.15
C TYR A 177 -28.44 3.81 -1.46
N LYS A 178 -29.63 3.18 -1.42
CA LYS A 178 -30.51 3.01 -2.58
C LYS A 178 -31.21 4.34 -2.91
N ASN A 179 -31.79 4.99 -1.91
CA ASN A 179 -32.58 6.20 -2.07
C ASN A 179 -31.68 7.41 -2.34
N GLN A 180 -30.48 7.48 -1.75
CA GLN A 180 -29.46 8.47 -2.09
C GLN A 180 -29.14 8.47 -3.60
N ARG A 181 -29.13 7.28 -4.22
CA ARG A 181 -28.83 7.13 -5.65
C ARG A 181 -30.01 7.43 -6.55
N ALA A 182 -31.23 7.13 -6.11
CA ALA A 182 -32.44 7.43 -6.87
C ALA A 182 -32.71 8.95 -6.88
N ARG A 183 -32.31 9.65 -5.82
CA ARG A 183 -32.52 11.10 -5.62
C ARG A 183 -31.24 11.91 -5.82
N LEU A 184 -30.37 11.49 -6.75
CA LEU A 184 -29.18 12.26 -7.07
C LEU A 184 -29.59 13.49 -7.90
N PHE A 185 -29.88 14.60 -7.21
CA PHE A 185 -30.18 15.87 -7.87
C PHE A 185 -28.90 16.46 -8.47
N LEU A 186 -29.04 16.99 -9.68
CA LEU A 186 -28.11 18.01 -10.17
C LEU A 186 -28.31 19.28 -9.34
N PRO A 187 -27.29 20.14 -9.22
CA PRO A 187 -27.50 21.49 -8.69
C PRO A 187 -28.62 22.20 -9.46
N PRO A 188 -29.33 23.14 -8.82
CA PRO A 188 -30.42 23.89 -9.43
C PRO A 188 -30.01 24.47 -10.79
N ASP A 189 -30.88 24.39 -11.80
CA ASP A 189 -30.58 24.88 -13.14
C ASP A 189 -30.75 26.40 -13.21
N TYR A 190 -29.76 27.13 -12.69
CA TYR A 190 -29.78 28.59 -12.61
C TYR A 190 -29.93 29.29 -13.97
N LYS A 191 -29.69 28.59 -15.09
CA LYS A 191 -29.90 29.15 -16.44
C LYS A 191 -31.37 29.21 -16.84
N ASN A 192 -32.22 28.39 -16.25
CA ASN A 192 -33.66 28.28 -16.54
C ASN A 192 -34.49 28.73 -15.33
N THR A 193 -34.03 29.79 -14.65
CA THR A 193 -34.74 30.36 -13.50
C THR A 193 -36.05 31.01 -13.97
N ASP A 194 -37.14 30.80 -13.23
CA ASP A 194 -38.39 31.52 -13.50
C ASP A 194 -38.28 32.97 -13.01
N TYR A 195 -37.82 33.84 -13.92
CA TYR A 195 -37.63 35.26 -13.64
C TYR A 195 -38.95 36.00 -13.37
N VAL A 196 -40.09 35.51 -13.87
CA VAL A 196 -41.40 36.12 -13.65
C VAL A 196 -41.84 35.87 -12.21
N LEU A 197 -41.72 34.61 -11.76
CA LEU A 197 -41.99 34.24 -10.38
C LEU A 197 -41.03 34.95 -9.41
N LEU A 198 -39.73 34.96 -9.70
CA LEU A 198 -38.73 35.64 -8.86
C LEU A 198 -39.06 37.13 -8.67
N LYS A 199 -39.43 37.82 -9.76
CA LYS A 199 -39.81 39.24 -9.71
C LYS A 199 -41.05 39.46 -8.85
N SER A 200 -42.07 38.61 -8.99
CA SER A 200 -43.29 38.71 -8.19
C SER A 200 -43.05 38.48 -6.69
N MET A 201 -42.20 37.51 -6.34
CA MET A 201 -41.86 37.20 -4.94
C MET A 201 -41.06 38.33 -4.27
N LEU A 202 -40.13 38.95 -5.00
CA LEU A 202 -39.37 40.09 -4.49
C LEU A 202 -40.20 41.38 -4.39
N MET A 203 -41.13 41.61 -5.32
CA MET A 203 -42.03 42.77 -5.27
C MET A 203 -43.04 42.69 -4.13
N ASN A 204 -43.52 41.48 -3.81
CA ASN A 204 -44.49 41.24 -2.74
C ASN A 204 -43.83 40.96 -1.37
N ALA A 205 -42.50 41.06 -1.29
CA ALA A 205 -41.77 40.82 -0.05
C ALA A 205 -42.01 41.94 0.97
N ASN A 206 -42.40 41.56 2.19
CA ASN A 206 -42.59 42.52 3.27
C ASN A 206 -41.24 42.83 3.96
N TRP A 207 -40.48 43.75 3.37
CA TRP A 207 -39.11 44.07 3.79
C TRP A 207 -38.99 44.58 5.22
N SER A 208 -40.00 45.28 5.76
CA SER A 208 -39.98 45.78 7.13
C SER A 208 -40.05 44.65 8.16
N ASN A 209 -40.75 43.56 7.82
CA ASN A 209 -40.81 42.36 8.65
C ASN A 209 -39.56 41.47 8.47
N ILE A 210 -39.03 41.39 7.24
CA ILE A 210 -37.86 40.55 6.92
C ILE A 210 -36.56 41.13 7.53
N LEU A 211 -36.37 42.44 7.45
CA LEU A 211 -35.15 43.09 7.94
C LEU A 211 -35.24 43.45 9.43
N GLY A 212 -36.45 43.45 10.01
CA GLY A 212 -36.70 43.87 11.38
C GLY A 212 -36.49 45.37 11.60
N VAL A 213 -37.31 45.99 12.46
CA VAL A 213 -37.27 47.44 12.67
C VAL A 213 -36.11 47.87 13.60
N ASN A 214 -35.52 46.94 14.37
CA ASN A 214 -34.48 47.21 15.39
C ASN A 214 -33.29 46.21 15.34
N GLY A 215 -32.99 45.61 14.19
CA GLY A 215 -31.90 44.62 14.05
C GLY A 215 -30.50 45.24 13.99
N ASP A 216 -29.48 44.54 14.48
CA ASP A 216 -28.06 44.86 14.23
C ASP A 216 -27.79 44.84 12.71
N PRO A 217 -27.08 45.81 12.11
CA PRO A 217 -26.88 45.88 10.65
C PRO A 217 -26.33 44.61 10.01
N ASN A 218 -25.50 43.84 10.72
CA ASN A 218 -24.98 42.56 10.21
C ASN A 218 -26.09 41.50 10.15
N GLN A 219 -26.94 41.44 11.17
CA GLN A 219 -28.09 40.55 11.21
C GLN A 219 -29.09 40.88 10.09
N MET A 220 -29.36 42.17 9.86
CA MET A 220 -30.22 42.62 8.75
C MET A 220 -29.67 42.20 7.38
N TYR A 221 -28.35 42.24 7.21
CA TYR A 221 -27.69 41.81 5.97
C TYR A 221 -27.75 40.28 5.78
N ASP A 222 -27.56 39.51 6.85
CA ASP A 222 -27.70 38.05 6.80
C ASP A 222 -29.15 37.63 6.53
N ASP A 223 -30.13 38.29 7.12
CA ASP A 223 -31.56 38.03 6.91
C ASP A 223 -32.00 38.41 5.48
N PHE A 224 -31.48 39.53 4.95
CA PHE A 224 -31.63 39.92 3.55
C PHE A 224 -31.08 38.85 2.60
N LEU A 225 -29.84 38.41 2.82
CA LEU A 225 -29.20 37.38 2.00
C LEU A 225 -29.93 36.04 2.12
N ALA A 226 -30.41 35.68 3.30
CA ALA A 226 -31.17 34.47 3.52
C ALA A 226 -32.49 34.50 2.75
N TYR A 227 -33.21 35.62 2.76
CA TYR A 227 -34.46 35.78 2.02
C TYR A 227 -34.24 35.77 0.50
N ILE A 228 -33.23 36.48 -0.01
CA ILE A 228 -32.86 36.42 -1.43
C ILE A 228 -32.50 34.99 -1.84
N LYS A 229 -31.71 34.30 -1.02
CA LYS A 229 -31.32 32.93 -1.32
C LYS A 229 -32.52 31.98 -1.32
N MET A 230 -33.44 32.12 -0.38
CA MET A 230 -34.67 31.33 -0.30
C MET A 230 -35.59 31.58 -1.50
N THR A 231 -35.81 32.84 -1.88
CA THR A 231 -36.64 33.21 -3.04
C THR A 231 -36.00 32.71 -4.34
N TYR A 232 -34.68 32.81 -4.47
CA TYR A 232 -33.94 32.28 -5.61
C TYR A 232 -34.02 30.75 -5.67
N GLU A 233 -33.83 30.04 -4.55
CA GLU A 233 -33.95 28.58 -4.48
C GLU A 233 -35.36 28.07 -4.77
N ALA A 234 -36.40 28.85 -4.48
CA ALA A 234 -37.79 28.55 -4.82
C ALA A 234 -38.11 28.73 -6.31
N CYS A 235 -37.45 29.69 -6.98
CA CYS A 235 -37.67 30.01 -8.40
C CYS A 235 -36.78 29.22 -9.36
N VAL A 236 -35.76 28.52 -8.86
CA VAL A 236 -34.87 27.70 -9.69
C VAL A 236 -35.38 26.26 -9.70
N PRO A 237 -35.73 25.69 -10.87
CA PRO A 237 -36.27 24.34 -10.95
C PRO A 237 -35.23 23.28 -10.56
N TRP A 238 -35.64 22.34 -9.70
CA TRP A 238 -34.86 21.17 -9.34
C TRP A 238 -34.86 20.14 -10.47
N GLN A 239 -33.69 19.63 -10.84
CA GLN A 239 -33.58 18.59 -11.87
C GLN A 239 -33.32 17.21 -11.26
N GLU A 240 -34.32 16.33 -11.33
CA GLU A 240 -34.15 14.90 -11.10
C GLU A 240 -33.57 14.22 -12.34
N ILE A 241 -32.47 13.48 -12.18
CA ILE A 241 -32.07 12.52 -13.21
C ILE A 241 -32.89 11.25 -12.97
N CYS A 242 -34.08 11.18 -13.56
CA CYS A 242 -34.77 9.89 -13.66
C CYS A 242 -33.89 8.92 -14.45
N SER A 243 -33.47 7.83 -13.79
CA SER A 243 -32.58 6.80 -14.34
C SER A 243 -33.25 5.93 -15.41
N ASP A 244 -34.55 6.12 -15.61
CA ASP A 244 -35.36 5.38 -16.56
C ASP A 244 -35.14 5.95 -17.96
N SER A 245 -33.97 5.68 -18.54
CA SER A 245 -33.89 5.60 -19.98
C SER A 245 -34.77 4.42 -20.39
N GLY A 246 -35.96 4.69 -20.91
CA GLY A 246 -36.97 3.69 -21.29
C GLY A 246 -36.54 2.65 -22.34
N PHE A 247 -35.28 2.65 -22.78
CA PHE A 247 -34.74 1.67 -23.73
C PHE A 247 -33.57 0.90 -23.12
N LEU A 248 -33.80 -0.39 -22.84
CA LEU A 248 -32.75 -1.33 -22.46
C LEU A 248 -32.17 -1.94 -23.74
N PRO A 249 -30.84 -2.00 -23.94
CA PRO A 249 -30.25 -2.66 -25.09
C PRO A 249 -30.67 -4.13 -25.23
N ASP A 250 -30.81 -4.61 -26.46
CA ASP A 250 -31.31 -5.97 -26.77
C ASP A 250 -30.52 -7.07 -26.05
N TYR A 251 -29.21 -6.90 -25.91
CA TYR A 251 -28.37 -7.87 -25.19
C TYR A 251 -28.71 -7.95 -23.68
N LEU A 252 -29.17 -6.86 -23.05
CA LEU A 252 -29.62 -6.86 -21.66
C LEU A 252 -31.04 -7.44 -21.55
N ILE A 253 -31.90 -7.21 -22.55
CA ILE A 253 -33.22 -7.83 -22.61
C ILE A 253 -33.07 -9.34 -22.75
N ALA A 254 -32.25 -9.81 -23.69
CA ALA A 254 -31.92 -11.22 -23.86
C ALA A 254 -31.31 -11.82 -22.58
N PHE A 255 -30.41 -11.09 -21.91
CA PHE A 255 -29.82 -11.58 -20.66
C PHE A 255 -30.84 -11.62 -19.50
N ARG A 256 -31.77 -10.67 -19.44
CA ARG A 256 -32.89 -10.70 -18.48
C ARG A 256 -33.76 -11.95 -18.71
N ASN A 257 -34.09 -12.23 -19.96
CA ASN A 257 -34.90 -13.39 -20.33
C ASN A 257 -34.17 -14.70 -19.97
N LEU A 258 -32.84 -14.77 -20.18
CA LEU A 258 -32.03 -15.92 -19.76
C LEU A 258 -32.04 -16.11 -18.23
N VAL A 259 -31.93 -15.03 -17.45
CA VAL A 259 -32.02 -15.09 -15.99
C VAL A 259 -33.40 -15.59 -15.54
N ASN A 260 -34.47 -15.09 -16.17
CA ASN A 260 -35.84 -15.52 -15.87
C ASN A 260 -36.07 -17.00 -16.22
N HIS A 261 -35.54 -17.46 -17.36
CA HIS A 261 -35.61 -18.86 -17.74
C HIS A 261 -34.90 -19.78 -16.73
N ASN A 262 -33.70 -19.40 -16.28
CA ASN A 262 -32.96 -20.15 -15.26
C ASN A 262 -33.64 -20.10 -13.88
N PHE A 263 -34.33 -19.00 -13.56
CA PHE A 263 -35.17 -18.93 -12.38
C PHE A 263 -36.32 -19.94 -12.44
N LEU A 264 -37.03 -20.01 -13.58
CA LEU A 264 -38.12 -20.97 -13.78
C LEU A 264 -37.64 -22.43 -13.70
N ILE A 265 -36.46 -22.74 -14.25
CA ILE A 265 -35.84 -24.07 -14.11
C ILE A 265 -35.57 -24.36 -12.64
N ALA A 266 -34.92 -23.45 -11.92
CA ALA A 266 -34.57 -23.64 -10.51
C ALA A 266 -35.81 -23.76 -9.61
N ASP A 267 -36.89 -23.04 -9.93
CA ASP A 267 -38.15 -23.09 -9.19
C ASP A 267 -38.89 -24.43 -9.42
N LYS A 268 -38.87 -24.94 -10.67
CA LYS A 268 -39.44 -26.24 -11.02
C LYS A 268 -38.62 -27.42 -10.46
N SER A 269 -37.30 -27.40 -10.63
CA SER A 269 -36.43 -28.51 -10.22
C SER A 269 -36.21 -28.57 -8.70
N ARG A 270 -36.34 -27.42 -8.00
CA ARG A 270 -36.00 -27.24 -6.57
C ARG A 270 -34.60 -27.73 -6.19
N SER A 271 -33.73 -27.90 -7.18
CA SER A 271 -32.36 -28.36 -7.01
C SER A 271 -31.45 -27.25 -6.51
N GLU A 272 -30.53 -27.59 -5.60
CA GLU A 272 -29.54 -26.65 -5.09
C GLU A 272 -28.57 -26.17 -6.19
N SER A 273 -28.23 -27.03 -7.15
CA SER A 273 -27.32 -26.68 -8.25
C SER A 273 -27.92 -25.61 -9.15
N ASP A 274 -29.19 -25.78 -9.51
CA ASP A 274 -29.89 -24.90 -10.46
C ASP A 274 -30.17 -23.55 -9.82
N PHE A 275 -30.49 -23.54 -8.51
CA PHE A 275 -30.63 -22.31 -7.75
C PHE A 275 -29.31 -21.53 -7.64
N LYS A 276 -28.17 -22.21 -7.45
CA LYS A 276 -26.84 -21.58 -7.47
C LYS A 276 -26.54 -20.96 -8.84
N ASN A 277 -26.85 -21.68 -9.92
CA ASN A 277 -26.67 -21.20 -11.29
C ASN A 277 -27.51 -19.93 -11.56
N TYR A 278 -28.78 -19.94 -11.16
CA TYR A 278 -29.65 -18.76 -11.21
C TYR A 278 -29.04 -17.57 -10.43
N ILE A 279 -28.60 -17.77 -9.18
CA ILE A 279 -28.02 -16.68 -8.37
C ILE A 279 -26.79 -16.07 -9.05
N ILE A 280 -25.91 -16.90 -9.62
CA ILE A 280 -24.70 -16.43 -10.32
C ILE A 280 -25.10 -15.60 -11.54
N LEU A 281 -26.03 -16.08 -12.35
CA LEU A 281 -26.56 -15.39 -13.53
C LEU A 281 -27.25 -14.06 -13.15
N ALA A 282 -28.12 -14.07 -12.15
CA ALA A 282 -28.82 -12.88 -11.65
C ALA A 282 -27.86 -11.83 -11.07
N ARG A 283 -26.78 -12.26 -10.39
CA ARG A 283 -25.71 -11.35 -9.94
C ARG A 283 -24.96 -10.73 -11.12
N ARG A 284 -24.61 -11.54 -12.13
CA ARG A 284 -23.93 -11.06 -13.35
C ARG A 284 -24.81 -10.07 -14.11
N PHE A 285 -26.11 -10.34 -14.25
CA PHE A 285 -27.08 -9.45 -14.87
C PHE A 285 -27.18 -8.12 -14.14
N ARG A 286 -27.40 -8.13 -12.81
CA ARG A 286 -27.44 -6.90 -11.98
C ARG A 286 -26.17 -6.06 -12.13
N LYS A 287 -25.00 -6.70 -12.20
CA LYS A 287 -23.72 -6.01 -12.42
C LYS A 287 -23.65 -5.36 -13.81
N LYS A 288 -24.07 -6.05 -14.87
CA LYS A 288 -24.10 -5.49 -16.25
C LYS A 288 -25.13 -4.37 -16.37
N LEU A 289 -26.32 -4.54 -15.80
CA LEU A 289 -27.38 -3.52 -15.76
C LEU A 289 -26.92 -2.26 -15.02
N SER A 290 -26.28 -2.41 -13.86
CA SER A 290 -25.73 -1.28 -13.11
C SER A 290 -24.65 -0.54 -13.90
N LYS A 291 -23.78 -1.25 -14.63
CA LYS A 291 -22.77 -0.63 -15.50
C LYS A 291 -23.41 0.17 -16.64
N PHE A 292 -24.43 -0.38 -17.28
CA PHE A 292 -25.15 0.29 -18.35
C PHE A 292 -25.80 1.59 -17.85
N ARG A 293 -26.55 1.53 -16.75
CA ARG A 293 -27.20 2.70 -16.14
C ARG A 293 -26.20 3.80 -15.79
N ARG A 294 -25.05 3.46 -15.20
CA ARG A 294 -23.96 4.42 -14.90
C ARG A 294 -23.42 5.11 -16.15
N LYS A 295 -23.25 4.36 -17.25
CA LYS A 295 -22.77 4.92 -18.52
C LYS A 295 -23.80 5.84 -19.15
N ALA A 296 -25.08 5.46 -19.10
CA ALA A 296 -26.18 6.29 -19.58
C ALA A 296 -26.29 7.60 -18.80
N GLU A 297 -26.18 7.53 -17.47
CA GLU A 297 -26.14 8.68 -16.56
C GLU A 297 -24.94 9.59 -16.86
N LEU A 298 -23.74 9.03 -17.00
CA LEU A 298 -22.55 9.78 -17.37
C LEU A 298 -22.69 10.48 -18.73
N ASN A 299 -23.27 9.80 -19.73
CA ASN A 299 -23.49 10.38 -21.05
C ASN A 299 -24.48 11.55 -21.01
N LYS A 300 -25.57 11.43 -20.23
CA LYS A 300 -26.51 12.55 -19.98
C LYS A 300 -25.79 13.74 -19.33
N LEU A 301 -24.87 13.49 -18.41
CA LEU A 301 -24.07 14.54 -17.75
C LEU A 301 -23.02 15.18 -18.67
N ILE A 302 -22.43 14.42 -19.59
CA ILE A 302 -21.50 14.95 -20.59
C ILE A 302 -22.23 15.86 -21.57
N ALA A 303 -23.43 15.46 -22.03
CA ALA A 303 -24.25 16.24 -22.96
C ALA A 303 -24.65 17.62 -22.41
N LYS A 304 -24.79 17.78 -21.08
CA LYS A 304 -25.15 19.05 -20.43
C LYS A 304 -23.99 20.03 -20.21
N GLY A 305 -22.74 19.66 -20.53
CA GLY A 305 -21.57 20.56 -20.44
C GLY A 305 -20.76 20.47 -19.14
N ALA A 306 -19.87 21.45 -18.91
CA ALA A 306 -18.88 21.44 -17.83
C ALA A 306 -19.27 22.40 -16.68
N SER A 307 -19.81 21.85 -15.59
CA SER A 307 -19.89 22.53 -14.28
C SER A 307 -18.94 21.87 -13.26
N LYS A 308 -18.56 22.59 -12.18
CA LYS A 308 -17.75 22.03 -11.07
C LYS A 308 -18.39 20.76 -10.48
N PHE A 309 -19.72 20.72 -10.38
CA PHE A 309 -20.47 19.53 -9.98
C PHE A 309 -20.43 18.43 -11.05
N SER A 310 -20.56 18.79 -12.34
CA SER A 310 -20.41 17.82 -13.43
C SER A 310 -19.06 17.12 -13.37
N HIS A 311 -17.99 17.83 -12.98
CA HIS A 311 -16.66 17.24 -12.82
C HIS A 311 -16.63 16.23 -11.66
N PHE A 312 -17.20 16.57 -10.51
CA PHE A 312 -17.31 15.67 -9.37
C PHE A 312 -18.20 14.44 -9.64
N ALA A 313 -19.36 14.63 -10.26
CA ALA A 313 -20.25 13.55 -10.68
C ALA A 313 -19.59 12.65 -11.76
N LYS A 314 -18.87 13.26 -12.72
CA LYS A 314 -18.04 12.53 -13.70
C LYS A 314 -16.98 11.67 -13.00
N ILE A 315 -16.32 12.16 -11.95
CA ILE A 315 -15.35 11.38 -11.15
C ILE A 315 -16.02 10.17 -10.46
N LEU A 316 -17.19 10.35 -9.86
CA LEU A 316 -17.90 9.29 -9.15
C LEU A 316 -18.47 8.21 -10.10
N LEU A 317 -18.95 8.63 -11.27
CA LEU A 317 -19.60 7.75 -12.25
C LEU A 317 -18.61 7.13 -13.24
N LYS A 318 -17.44 7.74 -13.46
CA LYS A 318 -16.36 7.16 -14.27
C LYS A 318 -15.85 5.89 -13.62
N GLN A 319 -15.66 4.86 -14.44
CA GLN A 319 -15.19 3.57 -13.97
C GLN A 319 -13.82 3.74 -13.30
N ARG A 320 -13.73 3.46 -12.00
CA ARG A 320 -12.45 3.32 -11.30
C ARG A 320 -11.70 2.18 -11.99
N ARG A 321 -10.67 2.51 -12.77
CA ARG A 321 -9.80 1.47 -13.35
C ARG A 321 -9.16 0.74 -12.17
N SER A 322 -9.11 -0.58 -12.26
CA SER A 322 -8.40 -1.46 -11.33
C SER A 322 -6.90 -1.49 -11.60
N GLU A 323 -6.38 -0.51 -12.33
CA GLU A 323 -4.95 -0.34 -12.52
C GLU A 323 -4.38 0.13 -11.18
N LEU A 324 -3.35 -0.57 -10.69
CA LEU A 324 -2.62 -0.14 -9.49
C LEU A 324 -2.19 1.32 -9.67
N PRO A 325 -2.16 2.13 -8.60
CA PRO A 325 -1.57 3.46 -8.69
C PRO A 325 -0.08 3.30 -9.00
N ASP A 326 0.30 3.53 -10.26
CA ASP A 326 1.69 3.59 -10.69
C ASP A 326 2.39 4.81 -10.07
N PHE A 327 3.70 4.67 -9.86
CA PHE A 327 4.58 5.69 -9.28
C PHE A 327 4.49 7.01 -10.05
N LEU A 328 4.30 8.11 -9.31
CA LEU A 328 4.24 9.48 -9.83
C LEU A 328 5.63 9.92 -10.35
N ASN A 329 5.67 10.68 -11.46
CA ASN A 329 6.86 11.38 -11.97
C ASN A 329 7.40 12.39 -10.91
N LYS A 330 8.69 12.75 -10.99
CA LYS A 330 9.41 13.82 -10.27
C LYS A 330 8.63 15.12 -10.05
N GLU A 331 7.71 15.48 -10.93
CA GLU A 331 6.87 16.70 -10.85
C GLU A 331 5.54 16.49 -10.13
N GLY A 332 5.21 15.24 -9.75
CA GLY A 332 4.02 14.86 -9.02
C GLY A 332 2.71 15.05 -9.80
N ILE A 333 2.75 14.91 -11.12
CA ILE A 333 1.57 14.81 -11.98
C ILE A 333 1.18 13.33 -12.07
N LEU A 334 -0.11 13.01 -11.92
CA LEU A 334 -0.65 11.68 -12.19
C LEU A 334 -0.29 11.34 -13.64
N LEU A 335 0.51 10.30 -13.90
CA LEU A 335 0.92 9.86 -15.24
C LEU A 335 -0.32 9.56 -16.09
N THR A 336 -0.86 10.62 -16.68
CA THR A 336 -1.99 10.64 -17.59
C THR A 336 -1.51 10.67 -19.03
N ASP A 337 -0.21 10.89 -19.24
CA ASP A 337 0.35 11.01 -20.56
C ASP A 337 0.86 9.66 -21.11
N LYS A 338 0.53 9.41 -22.37
CA LYS A 338 0.84 8.17 -23.09
C LYS A 338 2.31 8.09 -23.50
N THR A 339 3.01 9.22 -23.50
CA THR A 339 4.39 9.43 -23.94
C THR A 339 5.41 8.74 -23.03
N ASP A 340 5.47 9.11 -21.74
CA ASP A 340 6.41 8.51 -20.77
C ASP A 340 6.21 6.98 -20.57
N LYS A 341 4.96 6.52 -20.65
CA LYS A 341 4.65 5.07 -20.57
C LYS A 341 5.17 4.28 -21.77
N HIS A 342 5.26 4.91 -22.93
CA HIS A 342 5.77 4.27 -24.14
C HIS A 342 7.30 4.13 -24.08
N ASP A 343 7.99 5.12 -23.51
CA ASP A 343 9.45 5.14 -23.43
C ASP A 343 10.00 4.17 -22.38
N TRP A 344 9.41 4.12 -21.17
CA TRP A 344 9.81 3.10 -20.18
C TRP A 344 9.52 1.67 -20.68
N LYS A 345 8.42 1.48 -21.42
CA LYS A 345 8.08 0.16 -21.96
C LYS A 345 9.11 -0.32 -22.99
N LYS A 346 9.63 0.60 -23.83
CA LYS A 346 10.73 0.32 -24.76
C LYS A 346 12.04 0.04 -24.02
N VAL A 347 12.44 0.91 -23.10
CA VAL A 347 13.67 0.75 -22.30
C VAL A 347 13.65 -0.58 -21.54
N ARG A 348 12.53 -0.93 -20.92
CA ARG A 348 12.36 -2.21 -20.21
C ARG A 348 12.51 -3.41 -21.16
N TRP A 349 11.94 -3.34 -22.36
CA TRP A 349 12.05 -4.44 -23.33
C TRP A 349 13.49 -4.63 -23.81
N ILE A 350 14.20 -3.54 -24.07
CA ILE A 350 15.63 -3.57 -24.42
C ILE A 350 16.43 -4.14 -23.25
N TRP A 351 16.22 -3.64 -22.04
CA TRP A 351 16.90 -4.11 -20.82
C TRP A 351 16.70 -5.61 -20.58
N ILE A 352 15.46 -6.12 -20.68
CA ILE A 352 15.17 -7.56 -20.56
C ILE A 352 15.86 -8.34 -21.69
N SER A 353 15.83 -7.84 -22.92
CA SER A 353 16.46 -8.51 -24.07
C SER A 353 17.98 -8.60 -23.90
N CYS A 354 18.62 -7.55 -23.38
CA CYS A 354 20.05 -7.55 -23.06
C CYS A 354 20.40 -8.59 -21.99
N HIS A 355 19.55 -8.78 -20.97
CA HIS A 355 19.75 -9.81 -19.95
C HIS A 355 19.72 -11.21 -20.53
N TYR A 356 18.71 -11.51 -21.34
CA TYR A 356 18.64 -12.80 -22.03
C TYR A 356 19.85 -13.00 -22.94
N ALA A 357 20.21 -11.98 -23.73
CA ALA A 357 21.39 -12.04 -24.59
C ALA A 357 22.68 -12.30 -23.80
N TYR A 358 22.91 -11.59 -22.68
CA TYR A 358 24.08 -11.80 -21.81
C TYR A 358 24.17 -13.24 -21.31
N VAL A 359 23.05 -13.83 -20.86
CA VAL A 359 23.03 -15.22 -20.39
C VAL A 359 23.42 -16.17 -21.53
N PHE A 360 22.86 -16.02 -22.73
CA PHE A 360 23.22 -16.89 -23.85
C PHE A 360 24.67 -16.69 -24.29
N LEU A 361 25.15 -15.45 -24.36
CA LEU A 361 26.52 -15.11 -24.78
C LEU A 361 27.59 -15.59 -23.79
N THR A 362 27.25 -15.75 -22.51
CA THR A 362 28.20 -16.24 -21.48
C THR A 362 28.04 -17.74 -21.20
N ALA A 363 26.83 -18.30 -21.28
CA ALA A 363 26.60 -19.72 -21.04
C ALA A 363 27.04 -20.62 -22.22
N ILE A 364 26.90 -20.17 -23.47
CA ILE A 364 27.31 -20.97 -24.64
C ILE A 364 28.84 -21.19 -24.67
N PRO A 365 29.69 -20.17 -24.45
CA PRO A 365 31.13 -20.41 -24.38
C PRO A 365 31.52 -21.29 -23.19
N CYS A 366 30.82 -21.21 -22.05
CA CYS A 366 31.03 -22.16 -20.94
C CYS A 366 30.87 -23.61 -21.41
N TYR A 367 29.95 -23.90 -22.34
CA TYR A 367 29.80 -25.24 -22.94
C TYR A 367 31.01 -25.64 -23.79
N TRP A 368 31.60 -24.71 -24.54
CA TRP A 368 32.78 -24.98 -25.37
C TRP A 368 34.08 -25.12 -24.57
N PHE A 369 34.16 -24.53 -23.38
CA PHE A 369 35.28 -24.70 -22.48
C PHE A 369 35.24 -26.02 -21.68
N PHE A 370 34.22 -26.88 -21.87
CA PHE A 370 34.20 -28.21 -21.25
C PHE A 370 35.33 -29.07 -21.79
N PRO A 371 36.23 -29.57 -20.92
CA PRO A 371 37.33 -30.41 -21.34
C PRO A 371 36.85 -31.86 -21.57
N ASP A 372 37.59 -32.62 -22.39
CA ASP A 372 37.38 -34.06 -22.55
C ASP A 372 37.61 -34.76 -21.20
N GLN A 373 36.54 -35.33 -20.65
CA GLN A 373 36.54 -35.93 -19.32
C GLN A 373 37.57 -37.05 -19.17
N LYS A 374 37.86 -37.83 -20.22
CA LYS A 374 38.83 -38.92 -20.14
C LYS A 374 40.26 -38.42 -19.91
N LEU A 375 40.58 -37.27 -20.50
CA LEU A 375 41.91 -36.65 -20.40
C LEU A 375 42.01 -35.73 -19.19
N ALA A 376 40.95 -34.96 -18.90
CA ALA A 376 40.92 -33.95 -17.86
C ALA A 376 40.99 -34.56 -16.45
N VAL A 377 40.25 -35.65 -16.21
CA VAL A 377 40.28 -36.36 -14.91
C VAL A 377 41.69 -36.87 -14.60
N ARG A 378 42.36 -37.44 -15.60
CA ARG A 378 43.74 -37.94 -15.46
C ARG A 378 44.71 -36.81 -15.09
N ARG A 379 44.67 -35.69 -15.81
CA ARG A 379 45.55 -34.53 -15.55
C ARG A 379 45.31 -33.91 -14.18
N ILE A 380 44.05 -33.81 -13.74
CA ILE A 380 43.72 -33.26 -12.42
C ILE A 380 44.21 -34.19 -11.31
N PHE A 381 44.04 -35.50 -11.45
CA PHE A 381 44.58 -36.46 -10.48
C PHE A 381 46.11 -36.42 -10.37
N GLU A 382 46.83 -36.03 -11.42
CA GLU A 382 48.28 -35.80 -11.39
C GLU A 382 48.67 -34.50 -10.65
N THR A 383 47.75 -33.52 -10.55
CA THR A 383 47.99 -32.23 -9.86
C THR A 383 47.54 -32.19 -8.39
N LEU A 384 46.69 -33.13 -7.97
CA LEU A 384 46.13 -33.14 -6.63
C LEU A 384 47.08 -33.75 -5.59
N PRO A 385 47.02 -33.33 -4.31
CA PRO A 385 47.75 -33.98 -3.24
C PRO A 385 47.26 -35.42 -3.01
N CYS A 386 48.02 -36.21 -2.25
CA CYS A 386 47.60 -37.55 -1.85
C CYS A 386 46.23 -37.47 -1.12
N LEU A 387 45.20 -38.07 -1.73
CA LEU A 387 43.81 -38.04 -1.27
C LEU A 387 43.38 -39.48 -0.91
N PRO A 388 42.37 -39.65 -0.04
CA PRO A 388 41.82 -40.97 0.25
C PRO A 388 41.30 -41.69 -1.00
N ARG A 389 41.44 -43.03 -1.05
CA ARG A 389 41.04 -43.88 -2.20
C ARG A 389 39.61 -43.68 -2.68
N TYR A 390 38.67 -43.41 -1.77
CA TYR A 390 37.26 -43.19 -2.12
C TYR A 390 37.03 -41.99 -3.07
N ILE A 391 37.96 -41.03 -3.12
CA ILE A 391 37.87 -39.87 -4.02
C ILE A 391 38.32 -40.25 -5.44
N TYR A 392 39.33 -41.11 -5.57
CA TYR A 392 39.81 -41.60 -6.86
C TYR A 392 38.86 -42.62 -7.50
N GLU A 393 38.10 -43.36 -6.67
CA GLU A 393 37.10 -44.34 -7.11
C GLU A 393 35.72 -43.71 -7.38
N ALA A 394 35.52 -42.44 -7.00
CA ALA A 394 34.28 -41.73 -7.26
C ALA A 394 34.16 -41.32 -8.75
N PRO A 395 32.94 -41.24 -9.31
CA PRO A 395 32.71 -40.65 -10.62
C PRO A 395 32.95 -39.13 -10.56
N VAL A 396 34.20 -38.72 -10.74
CA VAL A 396 34.62 -37.31 -10.73
C VAL A 396 34.30 -36.66 -12.07
N PHE A 397 33.64 -35.50 -12.01
CA PHE A 397 33.35 -34.67 -13.18
C PHE A 397 34.19 -33.40 -13.13
N VAL A 398 34.98 -33.17 -14.16
CA VAL A 398 35.84 -31.99 -14.27
C VAL A 398 35.08 -30.91 -14.99
N LEU A 399 34.69 -29.86 -14.26
CA LEU A 399 33.98 -28.72 -14.83
C LEU A 399 34.88 -27.87 -15.72
N ALA A 400 36.12 -27.61 -15.30
CA ALA A 400 37.10 -26.83 -16.05
C ALA A 400 38.53 -27.13 -15.60
N GLU A 401 39.47 -27.16 -16.53
CA GLU A 401 40.91 -27.16 -16.23
C GLU A 401 41.40 -25.73 -15.91
N ASN A 402 40.82 -24.71 -16.55
CA ASN A 402 41.09 -23.29 -16.29
C ASN A 402 39.82 -22.60 -15.78
N PHE A 403 39.84 -22.15 -14.53
CA PHE A 403 38.68 -21.54 -13.87
C PHE A 403 38.52 -20.04 -14.16
N LEU A 404 39.50 -19.38 -14.82
CA LEU A 404 39.52 -17.92 -15.02
C LEU A 404 38.27 -17.41 -15.73
N TYR A 405 37.88 -18.05 -16.83
CA TYR A 405 36.69 -17.63 -17.60
C TYR A 405 35.41 -17.76 -16.76
N HIS A 406 35.24 -18.88 -16.07
CA HIS A 406 34.06 -19.12 -15.22
C HIS A 406 34.00 -18.17 -14.03
N LEU A 407 35.13 -17.86 -13.40
CA LEU A 407 35.20 -16.86 -12.33
C LEU A 407 34.84 -15.46 -12.84
N VAL A 408 35.38 -15.04 -13.99
CA VAL A 408 35.07 -13.73 -14.58
C VAL A 408 33.58 -13.62 -14.96
N VAL A 409 32.99 -14.68 -15.52
CA VAL A 409 31.55 -14.69 -15.84
C VAL A 409 30.70 -14.62 -14.56
N MET A 410 31.05 -15.39 -13.52
CA MET A 410 30.34 -15.36 -12.23
C MET A 410 30.46 -14.00 -11.54
N ASP A 411 31.66 -13.43 -11.49
CA ASP A 411 31.94 -12.14 -10.87
C ASP A 411 31.23 -10.98 -11.59
N THR A 412 31.27 -10.97 -12.93
CA THR A 412 30.55 -9.96 -13.73
C THR A 412 29.03 -10.06 -13.53
N PHE A 413 28.47 -11.27 -13.46
CA PHE A 413 27.04 -11.47 -13.18
C PHE A 413 26.64 -10.94 -11.80
N ILE A 414 27.39 -11.29 -10.74
CA ILE A 414 27.13 -10.84 -9.37
C ILE A 414 27.22 -9.32 -9.28
N THR A 415 28.23 -8.72 -9.92
CA THR A 415 28.44 -7.27 -9.95
C THR A 415 27.26 -6.56 -10.63
N ILE A 416 26.81 -7.04 -11.80
CA ILE A 416 25.65 -6.47 -12.50
C ILE A 416 24.40 -6.55 -11.61
N CYS A 417 24.08 -7.71 -11.06
CA CYS A 417 22.90 -7.88 -10.20
C CYS A 417 22.94 -6.95 -8.97
N THR A 418 24.10 -6.77 -8.36
CA THR A 418 24.28 -5.90 -7.18
C THR A 418 24.06 -4.43 -7.54
N LEU A 419 24.62 -3.98 -8.66
CA LEU A 419 24.42 -2.60 -9.15
C LEU A 419 22.97 -2.31 -9.49
N GLU A 420 22.26 -3.25 -10.11
CA GLU A 420 20.84 -3.10 -10.45
C GLU A 420 19.95 -2.99 -9.22
N VAL A 421 20.20 -3.81 -8.21
CA VAL A 421 19.51 -3.76 -6.92
C VAL A 421 19.70 -2.38 -6.27
N ILE A 422 20.95 -1.90 -6.22
CA ILE A 422 21.27 -0.59 -5.64
C ILE A 422 20.58 0.53 -6.43
N ALA A 423 20.62 0.48 -7.76
CA ALA A 423 19.97 1.45 -8.63
C ALA A 423 18.44 1.47 -8.43
N MET A 424 17.80 0.30 -8.32
CA MET A 424 16.35 0.21 -8.14
C MET A 424 15.91 0.71 -6.76
N VAL A 425 16.62 0.31 -5.69
CA VAL A 425 16.34 0.74 -4.31
C VAL A 425 16.57 2.24 -4.16
N SER A 426 17.67 2.78 -4.69
CA SER A 426 17.99 4.21 -4.63
C SER A 426 16.97 5.04 -5.41
N TYR A 427 16.64 4.65 -6.65
CA TYR A 427 15.61 5.31 -7.44
C TYR A 427 14.25 5.35 -6.71
N MET A 428 13.82 4.22 -6.15
CA MET A 428 12.56 4.16 -5.38
C MET A 428 12.61 5.04 -4.12
N SER A 429 13.71 5.00 -3.37
CA SER A 429 13.88 5.78 -2.13
C SER A 429 13.89 7.28 -2.42
N CYS A 430 14.65 7.72 -3.44
CA CYS A 430 14.66 9.10 -3.91
C CYS A 430 13.26 9.56 -4.36
N THR A 431 12.54 8.70 -5.07
CA THR A 431 11.17 9.00 -5.51
C THR A 431 10.23 9.21 -4.32
N ILE A 432 10.25 8.33 -3.32
CA ILE A 432 9.43 8.47 -2.11
C ILE A 432 9.76 9.78 -1.37
N VAL A 433 11.04 10.09 -1.19
CA VAL A 433 11.49 11.33 -0.54
C VAL A 433 11.04 12.56 -1.32
N GLN A 434 11.15 12.56 -2.65
CA GLN A 434 10.66 13.65 -3.49
C GLN A 434 9.14 13.83 -3.34
N GLN A 435 8.36 12.76 -3.37
CA GLN A 435 6.91 12.86 -3.26
C GLN A 435 6.43 13.31 -1.86
N LEU A 436 7.20 13.01 -0.80
CA LEU A 436 6.98 13.53 0.55
C LEU A 436 7.27 15.04 0.63
N LYS A 437 8.35 15.51 0.02
CA LYS A 437 8.71 16.95 -0.02
C LYS A 437 7.60 17.80 -0.65
N VAL A 438 6.91 17.28 -1.66
CA VAL A 438 5.81 17.99 -2.35
C VAL A 438 4.46 17.86 -1.63
N LYS A 439 4.38 17.19 -0.46
CA LYS A 439 3.14 16.96 0.33
C LYS A 439 1.99 16.31 -0.47
N LYS A 440 2.30 15.61 -1.57
CA LYS A 440 1.30 15.03 -2.48
C LYS A 440 0.76 13.67 -2.03
N LEU A 441 1.39 13.02 -1.03
CA LEU A 441 0.95 11.72 -0.53
C LEU A 441 0.04 11.80 0.69
N SER A 442 -1.04 11.02 0.64
CA SER A 442 -1.81 10.69 1.84
C SER A 442 -1.04 9.71 2.74
N GLN A 443 -1.25 9.80 4.05
CA GLN A 443 -0.63 8.93 5.05
C GLN A 443 -0.81 7.44 4.72
N LYS A 444 -1.97 7.06 4.17
CA LYS A 444 -2.23 5.67 3.78
C LYS A 444 -1.39 5.18 2.61
N THR A 445 -1.08 6.06 1.66
CA THR A 445 -0.26 5.72 0.50
C THR A 445 1.20 5.59 0.90
N TYR A 446 1.66 6.44 1.83
CA TYR A 446 3.01 6.36 2.39
C TYR A 446 3.24 5.04 3.13
N GLU A 447 2.29 4.61 3.98
CA GLU A 447 2.37 3.29 4.63
C GLU A 447 2.45 2.15 3.62
N MET A 448 1.66 2.19 2.54
CA MET A 448 1.71 1.17 1.50
C MET A 448 3.06 1.12 0.79
N GLN A 449 3.63 2.28 0.45
CA GLN A 449 4.95 2.37 -0.19
C GLN A 449 6.08 1.94 0.75
N LYS A 450 6.05 2.34 2.03
CA LYS A 450 7.01 1.91 3.06
C LYS A 450 6.99 0.39 3.25
N ASN A 451 5.80 -0.19 3.37
CA ASN A 451 5.66 -1.65 3.53
C ASN A 451 6.12 -2.40 2.27
N PHE A 452 5.86 -1.84 1.08
CA PHE A 452 6.35 -2.40 -0.18
C PHE A 452 7.88 -2.34 -0.28
N LEU A 453 8.50 -1.20 0.05
CA LEU A 453 9.96 -1.06 0.07
C LEU A 453 10.61 -2.00 1.09
N SER A 454 10.04 -2.13 2.29
CA SER A 454 10.52 -3.07 3.29
C SER A 454 10.45 -4.52 2.81
N ALA A 455 9.34 -4.92 2.17
CA ALA A 455 9.22 -6.25 1.58
C ALA A 455 10.22 -6.48 0.44
N LEU A 456 10.48 -5.45 -0.39
CA LEU A 456 11.46 -5.52 -1.47
C LEU A 456 12.90 -5.68 -0.94
N LEU A 457 13.28 -4.92 0.10
CA LEU A 457 14.58 -5.03 0.74
C LEU A 457 14.79 -6.42 1.36
N LEU A 458 13.75 -6.97 2.00
CA LEU A 458 13.78 -8.34 2.52
C LEU A 458 13.93 -9.38 1.40
N GLN A 459 13.33 -9.14 0.24
CA GLN A 459 13.43 -10.04 -0.90
C GLN A 459 14.83 -10.01 -1.54
N VAL A 460 15.47 -8.84 -1.55
CA VAL A 460 16.86 -8.65 -2.00
C VAL A 460 17.87 -9.28 -1.04
N SER A 461 17.63 -9.24 0.28
CA SER A 461 18.57 -9.81 1.25
C SER A 461 18.72 -11.32 1.14
N ILE A 462 17.74 -12.03 0.59
CA ILE A 462 17.76 -13.50 0.51
C ILE A 462 18.83 -13.99 -0.48
N PRO A 463 18.87 -13.55 -1.75
CA PRO A 463 19.98 -13.85 -2.65
C PRO A 463 21.34 -13.45 -2.07
N LEU A 464 21.46 -12.31 -1.37
CA LEU A 464 22.73 -11.90 -0.75
C LEU A 464 23.21 -12.94 0.29
N MET A 465 22.30 -13.43 1.13
CA MET A 465 22.64 -14.40 2.18
C MET A 465 22.83 -15.83 1.65
N THR A 466 22.13 -16.21 0.58
CA THR A 466 22.13 -17.58 0.06
C THR A 466 23.05 -17.81 -1.14
N ILE A 467 23.52 -16.74 -1.80
CA ILE A 467 24.39 -16.81 -2.97
C ILE A 467 25.73 -16.13 -2.70
N ILE A 468 25.76 -14.90 -2.19
CA ILE A 468 27.03 -14.16 -2.03
C ILE A 468 27.82 -14.67 -0.82
N LEU A 469 27.17 -14.82 0.34
CA LEU A 469 27.85 -15.25 1.57
C LEU A 469 28.54 -16.63 1.45
N PRO A 470 27.97 -17.64 0.76
CA PRO A 470 28.64 -18.92 0.54
C PRO A 470 29.76 -18.90 -0.51
N ILE A 471 29.78 -17.92 -1.42
CA ILE A 471 30.82 -17.80 -2.45
C ILE A 471 32.15 -17.28 -1.85
N ILE A 472 32.12 -16.44 -0.82
CA ILE A 472 33.33 -15.84 -0.23
C ILE A 472 34.30 -16.91 0.32
N PRO A 473 33.89 -17.87 1.16
CA PRO A 473 34.76 -18.96 1.60
C PRO A 473 35.25 -19.82 0.43
N TRP A 474 34.44 -19.98 -0.61
CA TRP A 474 34.79 -20.78 -1.78
C TRP A 474 35.89 -20.12 -2.61
N LEU A 475 35.81 -18.81 -2.85
CA LEU A 475 36.86 -18.03 -3.50
C LEU A 475 38.17 -18.06 -2.70
N TYR A 476 38.09 -17.95 -1.37
CA TYR A 476 39.27 -18.06 -0.51
C TYR A 476 39.96 -19.43 -0.66
N LEU A 477 39.20 -20.53 -0.66
CA LEU A 477 39.76 -21.88 -0.87
C LEU A 477 40.40 -22.07 -2.25
N ILE A 478 39.85 -21.43 -3.29
CA ILE A 478 40.41 -21.46 -4.65
C ILE A 478 41.75 -20.71 -4.71
N VAL A 479 41.82 -19.50 -4.14
CA VAL A 479 43.03 -18.67 -4.15
C VAL A 479 44.16 -19.35 -3.35
N GLU A 480 43.85 -19.88 -2.18
CA GLU A 480 44.81 -20.59 -1.32
C GLU A 480 45.13 -22.01 -1.81
N SER A 481 44.45 -22.50 -2.86
CA SER A 481 44.56 -23.87 -3.36
C SER A 481 44.33 -24.95 -2.28
N VAL A 482 43.46 -24.67 -1.31
CA VAL A 482 43.14 -25.57 -0.19
C VAL A 482 41.81 -26.27 -0.43
N TYR A 483 41.82 -27.60 -0.43
CA TYR A 483 40.61 -28.40 -0.58
C TYR A 483 39.95 -28.75 0.77
N LYS A 484 38.72 -28.30 0.98
CA LYS A 484 37.87 -28.66 2.14
C LYS A 484 36.45 -29.01 1.70
N GLN A 485 36.19 -30.31 1.50
CA GLN A 485 34.93 -30.80 0.94
C GLN A 485 33.67 -30.39 1.72
N TRP A 486 33.75 -30.32 3.05
CA TRP A 486 32.60 -29.92 3.87
C TRP A 486 32.18 -28.46 3.63
N ILE A 487 33.12 -27.54 3.35
CA ILE A 487 32.82 -26.14 3.02
C ILE A 487 32.12 -26.05 1.67
N VAL A 488 32.62 -26.80 0.67
CA VAL A 488 32.02 -26.88 -0.66
C VAL A 488 30.59 -27.43 -0.60
N ASN A 489 30.38 -28.50 0.18
CA ASN A 489 29.04 -29.09 0.38
C ASN A 489 28.05 -28.10 1.02
N ILE A 490 28.49 -27.35 2.04
CA ILE A 490 27.67 -26.29 2.65
C ILE A 490 27.32 -25.22 1.61
N GLY A 491 28.31 -24.78 0.81
CA GLY A 491 28.09 -23.81 -0.26
C GLY A 491 27.03 -24.26 -1.28
N ILE A 492 27.09 -25.51 -1.72
CA ILE A 492 26.12 -26.11 -2.64
C ILE A 492 24.72 -26.19 -2.02
N LEU A 493 24.61 -26.48 -0.72
CA LEU A 493 23.32 -26.52 -0.02
C LEU A 493 22.64 -25.14 0.01
N PHE A 494 23.39 -24.07 0.29
CA PHE A 494 22.87 -22.70 0.23
C PHE A 494 22.49 -22.30 -1.20
N LEU A 495 23.35 -22.61 -2.17
CA LEU A 495 23.11 -22.32 -3.58
C LEU A 495 21.87 -23.06 -4.12
N THR A 496 21.60 -24.29 -3.71
CA THR A 496 20.41 -25.04 -4.19
C THR A 496 19.12 -24.64 -3.47
N SER A 497 19.19 -24.16 -2.23
CA SER A 497 18.03 -23.79 -1.42
C SER A 497 17.50 -22.36 -1.68
N HIS A 498 18.28 -21.47 -2.31
CA HIS A 498 17.92 -20.06 -2.52
C HIS A 498 16.54 -19.87 -3.17
N GLY A 499 16.19 -20.68 -4.18
CA GLY A 499 14.93 -20.56 -4.91
C GLY A 499 13.71 -20.90 -4.05
N CYS A 500 13.82 -21.92 -3.20
CA CYS A 500 12.79 -22.29 -2.23
C CYS A 500 12.61 -21.19 -1.18
N LEU A 501 13.73 -20.71 -0.60
CA LEU A 501 13.70 -19.69 0.43
C LEU A 501 13.15 -18.35 -0.10
N ALA A 502 13.56 -17.93 -1.30
CA ALA A 502 13.05 -16.73 -1.97
C ALA A 502 11.54 -16.83 -2.21
N THR A 503 11.04 -17.99 -2.62
CA THR A 503 9.62 -18.21 -2.87
C THR A 503 8.80 -18.16 -1.57
N ILE A 504 9.28 -18.83 -0.50
CA ILE A 504 8.62 -18.82 0.80
C ILE A 504 8.51 -17.40 1.35
N VAL A 505 9.61 -16.64 1.33
CA VAL A 505 9.59 -15.27 1.84
C VAL A 505 8.73 -14.36 0.98
N MET A 506 8.76 -14.51 -0.34
CA MET A 506 7.87 -13.77 -1.24
C MET A 506 6.39 -14.00 -0.90
N MET A 507 6.00 -15.25 -0.61
CA MET A 507 4.63 -15.56 -0.18
C MET A 507 4.25 -14.96 1.18
N ILE A 508 5.19 -14.91 2.14
CA ILE A 508 4.96 -14.38 3.49
C ILE A 508 5.01 -12.84 3.52
N ALA A 509 5.94 -12.21 2.79
CA ALA A 509 6.16 -10.76 2.85
C ALA A 509 5.02 -9.98 2.18
N HIS A 510 4.44 -10.52 1.11
CA HIS A 510 3.45 -9.81 0.29
C HIS A 510 2.02 -10.19 0.66
N ARG A 511 1.28 -9.19 1.15
CA ARG A 511 -0.13 -9.31 1.54
C ARG A 511 -1.04 -10.06 0.53
N PRO A 512 -1.04 -9.78 -0.79
CA PRO A 512 -1.93 -10.49 -1.72
C PRO A 512 -1.68 -12.00 -1.77
N TYR A 513 -0.42 -12.43 -1.64
CA TYR A 513 -0.07 -13.85 -1.62
C TYR A 513 -0.48 -14.51 -0.30
N ARG A 514 -0.24 -13.87 0.84
CA ARG A 514 -0.73 -14.36 2.15
C ARG A 514 -2.24 -14.59 2.16
N GLU A 515 -3.02 -13.62 1.65
CA GLU A 515 -4.48 -13.71 1.60
C GLU A 515 -4.95 -14.84 0.67
N ALA A 516 -4.27 -15.03 -0.47
CA ALA A 516 -4.57 -16.13 -1.38
C ALA A 516 -4.30 -17.49 -0.73
N ILE A 517 -3.16 -17.66 -0.06
CA ILE A 517 -2.80 -18.89 0.67
C ILE A 517 -3.79 -19.16 1.78
N LEU A 518 -4.12 -18.15 2.60
CA LEU A 518 -5.14 -18.27 3.64
C LEU A 518 -6.50 -18.67 3.09
N THR A 519 -6.86 -18.20 1.88
CA THR A 519 -8.11 -18.57 1.21
C THR A 519 -8.08 -19.99 0.65
N MET A 520 -6.94 -20.47 0.16
CA MET A 520 -6.77 -21.84 -0.34
C MET A 520 -6.76 -22.85 0.82
N VAL A 521 -6.08 -22.52 1.92
CA VAL A 521 -5.97 -23.36 3.13
C VAL A 521 -7.29 -23.38 3.90
N ARG A 522 -7.96 -22.23 4.05
CA ARG A 522 -9.34 -22.17 4.56
C ARG A 522 -10.30 -22.50 3.43
N LYS A 523 -10.49 -23.79 3.11
CA LYS A 523 -11.75 -24.23 2.45
C LYS A 523 -12.89 -23.66 3.28
N LYS A 524 -13.58 -22.62 2.78
CA LYS A 524 -14.78 -22.13 3.45
C LYS A 524 -15.76 -23.30 3.49
N PRO A 525 -16.24 -23.74 4.67
CA PRO A 525 -17.33 -24.68 4.71
C PRO A 525 -18.49 -24.03 3.96
N ILE A 526 -19.03 -24.74 2.98
CA ILE A 526 -20.27 -24.35 2.32
C ILE A 526 -21.30 -24.26 3.43
N VAL A 527 -21.70 -23.06 3.81
CA VAL A 527 -22.78 -22.83 4.76
C VAL A 527 -24.00 -23.56 4.20
N LYS A 528 -24.46 -24.61 4.90
CA LYS A 528 -25.62 -25.43 4.53
C LYS A 528 -26.79 -24.51 4.16
N VAL A 529 -27.38 -24.79 3.00
CA VAL A 529 -28.45 -24.02 2.34
C VAL A 529 -29.73 -23.89 3.18
N ASP A 530 -29.85 -24.68 4.25
CA ASP A 530 -31.01 -24.69 5.16
C ASP A 530 -31.28 -23.33 5.82
N ASN A 531 -30.25 -22.58 6.22
CA ASN A 531 -30.46 -21.25 6.81
C ASN A 531 -30.93 -20.22 5.78
N SER A 532 -30.54 -20.37 4.51
CA SER A 532 -31.03 -19.48 3.44
C SER A 532 -32.49 -19.79 3.08
N ARG A 533 -32.90 -21.05 3.13
CA ARG A 533 -34.31 -21.45 2.92
C ARG A 533 -35.22 -20.94 4.05
N LYS A 534 -34.79 -21.03 5.31
CA LYS A 534 -35.56 -20.49 6.47
C LYS A 534 -35.75 -18.97 6.41
N ILE A 535 -34.73 -18.22 5.98
CA ILE A 535 -34.82 -16.77 5.83
C ILE A 535 -35.75 -16.37 4.68
N ILE A 536 -35.75 -17.15 3.58
CA ILE A 536 -36.62 -16.89 2.43
C ILE A 536 -38.07 -17.32 2.69
N SER A 537 -38.31 -18.40 3.43
CA SER A 537 -39.67 -18.80 3.84
C SER A 537 -40.28 -17.78 4.81
N ALA A 538 -39.49 -17.24 5.75
CA ALA A 538 -39.92 -16.16 6.64
C ALA A 538 -40.24 -14.86 5.87
N ALA A 539 -39.45 -14.52 4.84
CA ALA A 539 -39.70 -13.36 4.00
C ALA A 539 -40.92 -13.54 3.06
N ARG A 540 -41.21 -14.78 2.62
CA ARG A 540 -42.38 -15.09 1.79
C ARG A 540 -43.68 -14.97 2.60
N ASN A 541 -43.72 -15.44 3.83
CA ASN A 541 -44.90 -15.33 4.70
C ASN A 541 -45.20 -13.86 5.08
N GLN A 542 -44.16 -13.02 5.25
CA GLN A 542 -44.36 -11.58 5.46
C GLN A 542 -44.87 -10.83 4.23
N LEU A 543 -44.74 -11.40 3.02
CA LEU A 543 -45.21 -10.79 1.77
C LEU A 543 -46.63 -11.24 1.41
N SER A 544 -47.08 -12.41 1.86
CA SER A 544 -48.49 -12.83 1.73
C SER A 544 -49.42 -12.01 2.63
N ASP A 545 -48.96 -11.64 3.82
CA ASP A 545 -49.75 -10.84 4.79
C ASP A 545 -49.89 -9.36 4.39
N ILE A 546 -49.22 -8.93 3.30
CA ILE A 546 -49.31 -7.57 2.75
C ILE A 546 -50.30 -7.54 1.55
N HIS A 547 -50.77 -8.69 1.08
CA HIS A 547 -51.71 -8.82 -0.04
C HIS A 547 -53.02 -9.55 0.31
N SER A 548 -53.28 -9.74 1.61
CA SER A 548 -54.59 -10.02 2.19
C SER A 548 -55.03 -8.81 3.00
#